data_AF-A0A1Z7ZCS1-F1
#
_entry.id   AF-A0A1Z7ZCS1-F1
#
_cell.length_a   1.000
_cell.length_b   1.000
_cell.length_c   1.000
_cell.angle_alpha   90.00
_cell.angle_beta   90.00
_cell.angle_gamma   90.00
#
_symmetry.space_group_name_H-M   'P 1'
#
loop_
_entity.id
_entity.type
_entity.pdbx_description
1 polymer ?
#
loop_
_entity_poly.entity_id
_entity_poly.type
_entity_poly.pdbx_seq_one_letter_code
_entity_poly.pdbx_strand_id
1 'polypeptide(L)'
;MPVSIGSISNLNFYNDYSVLNKNKSEFKDSKINTLGVGFGAGDLWVNIDFIMAKNMLYLNGGRDSFTNATASTGWNTQFNINAGYYF
;
A
#
# COMPACT_ATOMS: atom_id res chain seq x y z
N MET A 1 10.15 3.77 16.27
CA MET A 1 10.60 5.07 16.76
C MET A 1 9.77 5.44 17.98
N PRO A 2 10.36 5.41 19.19
CA PRO A 2 9.66 5.78 20.41
C PRO A 2 9.13 7.23 20.33
N VAL A 3 7.94 7.46 20.86
CA VAL A 3 7.31 8.79 20.95
C VAL A 3 6.55 8.92 22.28
N SER A 4 6.27 10.16 22.68
CA SER A 4 5.42 10.46 23.85
C SER A 4 4.25 11.33 23.40
N ILE A 5 3.29 10.71 22.70
CA ILE A 5 2.11 11.37 22.13
C ILE A 5 0.85 10.66 22.63
N GLY A 6 0.23 11.18 23.68
CA GLY A 6 -0.95 10.55 24.29
C GLY A 6 -0.70 9.08 24.64
N SER A 7 -1.56 8.17 24.15
CA SER A 7 -1.43 6.72 24.37
C SER A 7 -0.49 6.02 23.38
N ILE A 8 0.12 6.75 22.44
CA ILE A 8 1.05 6.20 21.45
C ILE A 8 2.47 6.26 22.03
N SER A 9 3.09 5.10 22.19
CA SER A 9 4.45 4.95 22.73
C SER A 9 5.51 4.69 21.65
N ASN A 10 5.11 4.22 20.47
CA ASN A 10 6.03 3.90 19.38
C ASN A 10 5.35 4.00 18.01
N LEU A 11 6.09 4.51 17.03
CA LEU A 11 5.72 4.54 15.61
C LEU A 11 6.60 3.58 14.81
N ASN A 12 6.00 2.68 14.06
CA ASN A 12 6.71 1.77 13.16
C ASN A 12 6.51 2.22 11.72
N PHE A 13 7.47 2.98 11.20
CA PHE A 13 7.47 3.40 9.80
C PHE A 13 7.98 2.28 8.90
N TYR A 14 7.39 2.15 7.72
CA TYR A 14 7.82 1.20 6.69
C TYR A 14 7.68 1.79 5.29
N ASN A 15 8.48 1.27 4.37
CA ASN A 15 8.36 1.50 2.94
C ASN A 15 8.57 0.16 2.24
N ASP A 16 7.49 -0.40 1.69
CA ASP A 16 7.50 -1.70 1.00
C ASP A 16 7.30 -1.47 -0.50
N TYR A 17 8.33 -1.84 -1.28
CA TYR A 17 8.29 -1.77 -2.73
C TYR A 17 8.34 -3.16 -3.34
N SER A 18 7.37 -3.45 -4.21
CA SER A 18 7.23 -4.74 -4.86
C SER A 18 6.96 -4.61 -6.36
N VAL A 19 7.46 -5.58 -7.13
CA VAL A 19 7.24 -5.69 -8.58
C VAL A 19 6.74 -7.08 -8.92
N LEU A 20 5.63 -7.15 -9.65
CA LEU A 20 5.16 -8.36 -10.31
C LEU A 20 5.69 -8.37 -11.75
N ASN A 21 6.74 -9.16 -11.98
CA ASN A 21 7.28 -9.38 -13.31
C ASN A 21 6.44 -10.38 -14.10
N LYS A 22 6.12 -10.05 -15.34
CA LYS A 22 5.29 -10.86 -16.23
C LYS A 22 6.13 -11.43 -17.36
N ASN A 23 5.89 -12.69 -17.69
CA ASN A 23 6.75 -13.46 -18.60
C ASN A 23 6.54 -13.15 -20.09
N LYS A 24 5.40 -12.57 -20.47
CA LYS A 24 5.11 -12.23 -21.87
C LYS A 24 5.54 -10.81 -22.19
N SER A 25 6.19 -10.63 -23.33
CA SER A 25 6.70 -9.33 -23.78
C SER A 25 5.63 -8.24 -23.93
N GLU A 26 4.40 -8.65 -24.26
CA GLU A 26 3.27 -7.74 -24.40
C GLU A 26 2.65 -7.33 -23.06
N PHE A 27 2.98 -8.03 -21.97
CA PHE A 27 2.46 -7.74 -20.64
C PHE A 27 3.28 -6.65 -19.96
N LYS A 28 2.58 -5.73 -19.30
CA LYS A 28 3.23 -4.65 -18.56
C LYS A 28 3.32 -5.01 -17.09
N ASP A 29 4.52 -5.10 -16.55
CA ASP A 29 4.76 -5.40 -15.13
C ASP A 29 3.96 -4.48 -14.19
N SER A 30 3.52 -5.03 -13.06
CA SER A 30 2.82 -4.27 -12.02
C SER A 30 3.80 -3.84 -10.95
N LYS A 31 3.66 -2.61 -10.46
CA LYS A 31 4.53 -2.04 -9.43
C LYS A 31 3.66 -1.50 -8.31
N ILE A 32 4.09 -1.68 -7.07
CA ILE A 32 3.43 -1.11 -5.90
C ILE A 32 4.49 -0.63 -4.91
N ASN A 33 4.25 0.54 -4.33
CA ASN A 33 5.03 1.11 -3.24
C ASN A 33 4.06 1.52 -2.13
N THR A 34 4.26 0.98 -0.93
CA THR A 34 3.47 1.32 0.25
C THR A 34 4.37 1.99 1.26
N LEU A 35 4.19 3.31 1.43
CA LEU A 35 4.78 4.05 2.54
C LEU A 35 3.75 4.11 3.66
N GLY A 36 4.11 3.69 4.86
CA GLY A 36 3.14 3.68 5.95
C GLY A 36 3.73 3.75 7.35
N VAL A 37 2.82 3.83 8.30
CA VAL A 37 3.12 3.83 9.73
C VAL A 37 2.09 2.99 10.49
N GLY A 38 2.58 2.04 11.28
CA GLY A 38 1.81 1.26 12.22
C GLY A 38 2.07 1.69 13.65
N PHE A 39 1.03 1.84 14.46
CA PHE A 39 1.17 2.18 15.88
C PHE A 39 0.05 1.60 16.74
N GLY A 40 0.38 1.35 18.00
CA GLY A 40 -0.58 1.00 19.04
C GLY A 40 -0.97 2.23 19.87
N ALA A 41 -2.22 2.28 20.32
CA ALA A 41 -2.73 3.29 21.25
C ALA A 41 -3.73 2.66 22.22
N GLY A 42 -3.25 2.21 23.38
CA GLY A 42 -4.04 1.36 24.28
C GLY A 42 -4.43 0.05 23.57
N ASP A 43 -5.73 -0.24 23.56
CA ASP A 43 -6.34 -1.42 22.93
C ASP A 43 -6.44 -1.33 21.39
N LEU A 44 -6.06 -0.18 20.79
CA LEU A 44 -6.11 0.02 19.36
C LEU A 44 -4.77 -0.31 18.69
N TRP A 45 -4.84 -1.03 17.57
CA TRP A 45 -3.77 -1.06 16.57
C TRP A 45 -4.24 -0.33 15.31
N VAL A 46 -3.43 0.61 14.80
CA VAL A 46 -3.74 1.41 13.62
C VAL A 46 -2.60 1.33 12.62
N ASN A 47 -2.93 1.08 11.35
CA ASN A 47 -2.04 1.22 10.20
C ASN A 47 -2.56 2.35 9.31
N ILE A 48 -1.64 3.24 8.90
CA ILE A 48 -1.92 4.30 7.92
C ILE A 48 -0.97 4.09 6.74
N ASP A 49 -1.54 3.93 5.55
CA ASP A 49 -0.81 3.65 4.31
C ASP A 49 -1.05 4.72 3.25
N PHE A 50 0.04 5.11 2.59
CA PHE A 50 0.07 5.82 1.34
C PHE A 50 0.60 4.88 0.25
N ILE A 51 -0.32 4.36 -0.55
CA ILE A 51 -0.05 3.32 -1.55
C ILE A 51 0.02 3.97 -2.92
N MET A 52 1.12 3.78 -3.63
CA MET A 52 1.27 4.14 -5.05
C MET A 52 1.43 2.88 -5.87
N ALA A 53 0.65 2.71 -6.93
CA ALA A 53 0.76 1.54 -7.80
C ALA A 53 0.59 1.87 -9.29
N LYS A 54 1.20 1.04 -10.13
CA LYS A 54 1.12 1.11 -11.59
C LYS A 54 0.74 -0.26 -12.14
N ASN A 55 -0.21 -0.29 -13.08
CA ASN A 55 -0.74 -1.52 -13.69
C ASN A 55 -1.28 -2.52 -12.66
N MET A 56 -1.86 -2.04 -11.54
CA MET A 56 -2.30 -2.88 -10.43
C MET A 56 -3.83 -2.94 -10.37
N LEU A 57 -4.38 -4.15 -10.25
CA LEU A 57 -5.83 -4.31 -10.07
C LEU A 57 -6.25 -3.64 -8.76
N TYR A 58 -7.42 -2.99 -8.76
CA TYR A 58 -7.98 -2.24 -7.62
C TYR A 58 -7.29 -0.92 -7.25
N LEU A 59 -6.14 -0.59 -7.85
CA LEU A 59 -5.48 0.73 -7.77
C LEU A 59 -5.54 1.43 -9.13
N ASN A 60 -6.78 1.53 -9.66
CA ASN A 60 -7.11 2.13 -10.95
C ASN A 60 -6.52 1.41 -12.19
N GLY A 61 -6.06 0.16 -12.02
CA GLY A 61 -5.82 -0.74 -13.13
C GLY A 61 -7.13 -1.35 -13.65
N GLY A 62 -7.28 -1.48 -14.97
CA GLY A 62 -8.44 -2.12 -15.57
C GLY A 62 -8.47 -3.63 -15.40
N ARG A 63 -9.48 -4.28 -15.98
CA ARG A 63 -9.65 -5.75 -15.95
C ARG A 63 -8.44 -6.51 -16.48
N ASP A 64 -7.63 -5.88 -17.32
CA ASP A 64 -6.45 -6.45 -17.94
C ASP A 64 -5.14 -6.17 -17.19
N SER A 65 -5.21 -5.73 -15.92
CA SER A 65 -4.05 -5.38 -15.09
C SER A 65 -3.02 -6.49 -14.94
N PHE A 66 -3.41 -7.77 -15.04
CA PHE A 66 -2.48 -8.91 -15.00
C PHE A 66 -1.84 -9.24 -16.35
N THR A 67 -2.20 -8.51 -17.40
CA THR A 67 -1.76 -8.75 -18.79
C THR A 67 -1.18 -7.46 -19.39
N ASN A 68 -1.76 -6.97 -20.49
CA ASN A 68 -1.32 -5.81 -21.25
C ASN A 68 -1.49 -4.47 -20.49
N ALA A 69 -2.34 -4.44 -19.45
CA ALA A 69 -2.66 -3.24 -18.66
C ALA A 69 -2.90 -1.99 -19.54
N THR A 70 -3.79 -2.13 -20.51
CA THR A 70 -4.15 -1.10 -21.50
C THR A 70 -4.91 0.06 -20.88
N ALA A 71 -5.72 -0.21 -19.85
CA ALA A 71 -6.46 0.81 -19.12
C ALA A 71 -5.62 1.59 -18.10
N SER A 72 -4.38 1.17 -17.83
CA SER A 72 -3.51 1.83 -16.86
C SER A 72 -2.92 3.13 -17.43
N THR A 73 -3.23 4.27 -16.80
CA THR A 73 -2.82 5.61 -17.24
C THR A 73 -1.54 6.13 -16.57
N GLY A 74 -0.91 5.35 -15.67
CA GLY A 74 0.28 5.79 -14.94
C GLY A 74 0.36 5.22 -13.52
N TRP A 75 1.01 5.99 -12.64
CA TRP A 75 0.95 5.72 -11.21
C TRP A 75 -0.37 6.27 -10.65
N ASN A 76 -1.00 5.48 -9.79
CA ASN A 76 -2.20 5.84 -9.07
C ASN A 76 -1.94 5.72 -7.58
N THR A 77 -2.64 6.55 -6.81
CA THR A 77 -2.44 6.65 -5.37
C THR A 77 -3.73 6.29 -4.64
N GLN A 78 -3.60 5.53 -3.56
CA GLN A 78 -4.65 5.28 -2.58
C GLN A 78 -4.13 5.57 -1.20
N PHE A 79 -4.99 6.20 -0.39
CA PHE A 79 -4.77 6.39 1.02
C PHE A 79 -5.66 5.40 1.78
N ASN A 80 -5.07 4.64 2.70
CA ASN A 80 -5.76 3.60 3.45
C ASN A 80 -5.48 3.76 4.95
N ILE A 81 -6.52 3.60 5.76
CA ILE A 81 -6.41 3.53 7.22
C ILE A 81 -7.13 2.27 7.67
N ASN A 82 -6.43 1.42 8.42
CA ASN A 82 -7.00 0.25 9.06
C ASN A 82 -6.82 0.36 10.58
N ALA A 83 -7.89 0.17 11.35
CA ALA A 83 -7.86 0.20 12.80
C ALA A 83 -8.55 -1.05 13.36
N GLY A 84 -7.89 -1.74 14.27
CA GLY A 84 -8.43 -2.87 15.02
C GLY A 84 -8.43 -2.57 16.52
N TYR A 85 -9.49 -2.98 17.21
CA TYR A 85 -9.62 -2.88 18.67
C TYR A 85 -9.49 -4.28 19.28
N TYR A 86 -8.60 -4.43 20.27
CA TYR A 86 -8.25 -5.69 20.91
C TYR A 86 -8.53 -5.59 22.41
N PHE A 87 -9.38 -6.48 22.92
CA PHE A 87 -9.79 -6.57 24.33
C PHE A 87 -9.18 -7.79 25.03
#